data_AF-A0A257VZ79-F1
#
_entry.id   AF-A0A257VZ79-F1
#
_cell.length_a   1.000
_cell.length_b   1.000
_cell.length_c   1.000
_cell.angle_alpha   90.00
_cell.angle_beta   90.00
_cell.angle_gamma   90.00
#
_symmetry.space_group_name_H-M   'P 1'
#
loop_
_entity.id
_entity.type
_entity.pdbx_description
1 polymer ?
#
loop_
_entity_poly.entity_id
_entity_poly.type
_entity_poly.pdbx_seq_one_letter_code
_entity_poly.pdbx_strand_id
1 'polypeptide(L)'
;TGESLDQLAYLDDVEIIEHNINRGKGAALQTGFQHARGKYVIVQDADLEYDPIDILKVIEPLRNGQSDVVYGSRYLEQAEQDPSHLHRFGNWLLTSFSNRMTGLQLTDMETCYKAFRRDVLNRIRVEQARFGFEPEITAKIARQQVRIQEVGVSYNCRSWKEGKKIGIKDLINTLYCIVRYNWFKS
;
A
#
# COMPACT_ATOMS: atom_id res chain seq x y z
N THR A 1 -1.00 8.59 19.94
CA THR A 1 -0.10 8.68 18.77
C THR A 1 0.56 10.04 18.63
N GLY A 2 -0.06 11.16 19.02
CA GLY A 2 0.62 12.47 19.01
C GLY A 2 1.85 12.56 19.91
N GLU A 3 1.71 12.25 21.20
CA GLU A 3 2.81 12.36 22.20
C GLU A 3 4.06 11.51 21.91
N SER A 4 3.95 10.45 21.10
CA SER A 4 5.07 9.60 20.68
C SER A 4 5.83 10.15 19.46
N LEU A 5 5.20 11.00 18.66
CA LEU A 5 5.82 11.59 17.45
C LEU A 5 6.74 12.77 17.81
N ASP A 6 6.46 13.47 18.92
CA ASP A 6 7.29 14.58 19.41
C ASP A 6 8.75 14.16 19.68
N GLN A 7 8.97 12.88 20.02
CA GLN A 7 10.30 12.32 20.22
C GLN A 7 11.08 12.17 18.91
N LEU A 8 10.38 12.05 17.78
CA LEU A 8 10.97 11.93 16.44
C LEU A 8 11.23 13.29 15.79
N ALA A 9 10.62 14.36 16.31
CA ALA A 9 10.78 15.72 15.77
C ALA A 9 12.23 16.25 15.84
N TYR A 10 13.08 15.63 16.67
CA TYR A 10 14.49 15.97 16.82
C TYR A 10 15.41 15.26 15.82
N LEU A 11 14.88 14.37 14.98
CA LEU A 11 15.66 13.71 13.93
C LEU A 11 15.65 14.56 12.67
N ASP A 12 16.83 14.92 12.16
CA ASP A 12 16.99 15.81 11.00
C ASP A 12 16.33 15.27 9.71
N ASP A 13 16.17 13.95 9.60
CA ASP A 13 15.59 13.27 8.44
C ASP A 13 14.09 12.94 8.58
N VAL A 14 13.41 13.48 9.61
CA VAL A 14 11.98 13.21 9.86
C VAL A 14 11.16 14.49 9.73
N GLU A 15 10.19 14.47 8.82
CA GLU A 15 9.17 15.53 8.68
C GLU A 15 7.82 15.00 9.19
N ILE A 16 7.26 15.67 10.20
CA ILE A 16 5.94 15.33 10.76
C ILE A 16 4.90 16.28 10.17
N ILE A 17 3.82 15.73 9.63
CA ILE A 17 2.73 16.49 9.03
C ILE A 17 1.41 16.06 9.66
N GLU A 18 0.73 17.00 10.30
CA GLU A 18 -0.52 16.74 11.00
C GLU A 18 -1.73 17.28 10.23
N HIS A 19 -2.85 16.57 10.34
CA HIS A 19 -4.15 17.06 9.87
C HIS A 19 -5.00 17.45 11.08
N ASN A 20 -5.60 18.64 11.03
CA ASN A 20 -6.48 19.14 12.09
C ASN A 20 -7.66 18.21 12.42
N ILE A 21 -8.07 17.37 11.46
CA ILE A 21 -9.11 16.35 11.62
C ILE A 21 -8.64 15.04 10.99
N ASN A 22 -9.14 13.90 11.49
CA ASN A 22 -8.85 12.61 10.87
C ASN A 22 -9.51 12.52 9.49
N ARG A 23 -8.70 12.50 8.43
CA ARG A 23 -9.13 12.43 7.02
C ARG A 23 -9.03 11.02 6.41
N GLY A 24 -8.53 10.04 7.16
CA GLY A 24 -8.33 8.67 6.72
C GLY A 24 -6.98 8.40 6.03
N LYS A 25 -6.66 7.11 5.83
CA LYS A 25 -5.36 6.62 5.30
C LYS A 25 -4.99 7.25 3.95
N GLY A 26 -5.91 7.22 2.98
CA GLY A 26 -5.65 7.76 1.64
C GLY A 26 -5.32 9.27 1.65
N ALA A 27 -5.96 10.05 2.52
CA ALA A 27 -5.65 11.48 2.65
C ALA A 27 -4.27 11.74 3.28
N ALA A 28 -3.87 10.91 4.26
CA ALA A 28 -2.53 10.94 4.84
C ALA A 28 -1.47 10.60 3.78
N LEU A 29 -1.70 9.55 2.99
CA LEU A 29 -0.81 9.16 1.88
C LEU A 29 -0.70 10.25 0.81
N GLN A 30 -1.82 10.85 0.40
CA GLN A 30 -1.82 11.99 -0.53
C GLN A 30 -0.93 13.14 -0.03
N THR A 31 -1.03 13.46 1.26
CA THR A 31 -0.21 14.51 1.87
C THR A 31 1.26 14.11 1.90
N GLY A 32 1.57 12.88 2.31
CA GLY A 32 2.93 12.34 2.31
C GLY A 32 3.55 12.35 0.92
N PHE A 33 2.80 11.98 -0.13
CA PHE A 33 3.30 12.01 -1.50
C PHE A 33 3.63 13.42 -2.01
N GLN A 34 2.88 14.43 -1.57
CA GLN A 34 3.16 15.84 -1.93
C GLN A 34 4.44 16.37 -1.26
N HIS A 35 4.77 15.87 -0.08
CA HIS A 35 5.95 16.29 0.67
C HIS A 35 7.19 15.42 0.40
N ALA A 36 7.02 14.23 -0.20
CA ALA A 36 8.12 13.31 -0.47
C ALA A 36 9.13 13.89 -1.49
N ARG A 37 10.40 14.03 -1.04
CA ARG A 37 11.50 14.60 -1.85
C ARG A 37 12.42 13.54 -2.49
N GLY A 38 12.37 12.31 -1.99
CA GLY A 38 13.24 11.22 -2.41
C GLY A 38 13.06 10.81 -3.88
N LYS A 39 14.08 10.17 -4.47
CA LYS A 39 13.97 9.58 -5.82
C LYS A 39 12.93 8.45 -5.87
N TYR A 40 12.81 7.73 -4.76
CA TYR A 40 11.87 6.64 -4.54
C TYR A 40 10.98 7.00 -3.35
N VAL A 41 9.72 6.57 -3.39
CA VAL A 41 8.73 6.78 -2.34
C VAL A 41 8.20 5.43 -1.90
N ILE A 42 8.15 5.17 -0.61
CA ILE A 42 7.69 3.90 -0.03
C ILE A 42 6.57 4.20 0.95
N VAL A 43 5.52 3.39 0.90
CA VAL A 43 4.44 3.39 1.89
C VAL A 43 4.68 2.28 2.90
N GLN A 44 4.59 2.63 4.18
CA GLN A 44 4.66 1.70 5.31
C GLN A 44 3.63 2.12 6.38
N ASP A 45 2.88 1.16 6.88
CA ASP A 45 1.89 1.33 7.94
C ASP A 45 2.63 1.28 9.29
N ALA A 46 2.19 2.11 10.24
CA ALA A 46 2.85 2.27 11.54
C ALA A 46 2.46 1.18 12.57
N ASP A 47 1.88 0.06 12.13
CA ASP A 47 1.26 -0.94 13.00
C ASP A 47 2.19 -2.12 13.38
N LEU A 48 3.50 -2.02 13.10
CA LEU A 48 4.51 -3.04 13.42
C LEU A 48 4.17 -4.45 12.91
N GLU A 49 3.16 -4.60 12.06
CA GLU A 49 2.80 -5.91 11.48
C GLU A 49 3.78 -6.33 10.38
N TYR A 50 4.54 -5.38 9.86
CA TYR A 50 5.56 -5.58 8.85
C TYR A 50 6.95 -5.34 9.43
N ASP A 51 7.91 -6.18 9.06
CA ASP A 51 9.31 -5.97 9.43
C ASP A 51 9.88 -4.78 8.63
N PRO A 52 10.38 -3.72 9.28
CA PRO A 52 11.02 -2.59 8.59
C PRO A 52 12.25 -3.00 7.76
N ILE A 53 12.91 -4.13 8.07
CA ILE A 53 14.08 -4.58 7.31
C ILE A 53 13.72 -4.97 5.88
N ASP A 54 12.46 -5.38 5.64
CA ASP A 54 11.98 -5.77 4.30
C ASP A 54 11.87 -4.59 3.34
N ILE A 55 11.93 -3.34 3.83
CA ILE A 55 12.07 -2.14 2.98
C ILE A 55 13.27 -2.27 2.04
N LEU A 56 14.37 -2.89 2.49
CA LEU A 56 15.55 -3.11 1.68
C LEU A 56 15.27 -4.01 0.46
N LYS A 57 14.47 -5.07 0.64
CA LYS A 57 14.04 -5.95 -0.45
C LYS A 57 13.11 -5.23 -1.41
N VAL A 58 12.21 -4.40 -0.89
CA VAL A 58 11.23 -3.66 -1.69
C VAL A 58 11.89 -2.56 -2.53
N ILE A 59 12.92 -1.88 -2.01
CA ILE A 59 13.58 -0.77 -2.72
C ILE A 59 14.62 -1.24 -3.73
N GLU A 60 15.19 -2.43 -3.56
CA GLU A 60 16.29 -2.94 -4.38
C GLU A 60 15.96 -3.03 -5.88
N PRO A 61 14.80 -3.58 -6.31
CA PRO A 61 14.45 -3.61 -7.75
C PRO A 61 14.33 -2.22 -8.38
N LEU A 62 13.92 -1.21 -7.60
CA LEU A 62 13.86 0.19 -8.06
C LEU A 62 15.25 0.80 -8.19
N ARG A 63 16.18 0.47 -7.28
CA ARG A 63 17.58 0.93 -7.32
C ARG A 63 18.34 0.31 -8.49
N ASN A 64 18.09 -0.97 -8.76
CA ASN A 64 18.71 -1.72 -9.85
C ASN A 64 18.08 -1.39 -11.22
N GLY A 65 17.04 -0.54 -11.25
CA GLY A 65 16.36 -0.16 -12.49
C GLY A 65 15.58 -1.31 -13.13
N GLN A 66 15.28 -2.37 -12.37
CA GLN A 66 14.54 -3.55 -12.83
C GLN A 66 13.03 -3.28 -12.88
N SER A 67 12.53 -2.44 -11.97
CA SER A 67 11.13 -2.08 -11.87
C SER A 67 10.95 -0.58 -11.69
N ASP A 68 9.73 -0.11 -11.93
CA ASP A 68 9.33 1.27 -11.67
C ASP A 68 8.35 1.36 -10.48
N VAL A 69 7.68 0.25 -10.17
CA VAL A 69 6.83 0.05 -8.99
C VAL A 69 7.09 -1.35 -8.40
N VAL A 70 7.16 -1.45 -7.08
CA VAL A 70 7.33 -2.71 -6.34
C VAL A 70 6.27 -2.85 -5.27
N TYR A 71 5.64 -4.03 -5.19
CA TYR A 71 4.70 -4.41 -4.15
C TYR A 71 5.37 -5.44 -3.22
N GLY A 72 5.33 -5.22 -1.91
CA GLY A 72 5.76 -6.22 -0.94
C GLY A 72 4.64 -7.20 -0.68
N SER A 73 4.69 -8.40 -1.23
CA SER A 73 3.61 -9.39 -1.09
C SER A 73 3.78 -10.24 0.17
N ARG A 74 2.70 -10.36 0.95
CA ARG A 74 2.63 -11.28 2.11
C ARG A 74 2.49 -12.74 1.70
N TYR A 75 2.20 -13.00 0.43
CA TYR A 75 1.86 -14.34 -0.08
C TYR A 75 2.90 -14.88 -1.07
N LEU A 76 3.92 -14.09 -1.39
CA LEU A 76 5.08 -14.49 -2.20
C LEU A 76 6.19 -14.99 -1.26
N GLU A 77 6.79 -16.15 -1.58
CA GLU A 77 7.98 -16.77 -0.96
C GLU A 77 8.12 -16.73 0.58
N GLN A 78 8.05 -17.90 1.26
CA GLN A 78 8.51 -18.17 2.66
C GLN A 78 8.29 -17.09 3.74
N ALA A 79 7.45 -16.09 3.50
CA ALA A 79 7.09 -15.07 4.45
C ALA A 79 6.24 -15.70 5.56
N GLU A 80 6.41 -15.23 6.79
CA GLU A 80 5.40 -15.48 7.82
C GLU A 80 4.08 -14.88 7.31
N GLN A 81 3.11 -15.76 7.02
CA GLN A 81 1.85 -15.39 6.40
C GLN A 81 0.79 -15.07 7.45
N ASP A 82 -0.23 -14.29 7.05
CA ASP A 82 -1.42 -14.13 7.88
C ASP A 82 -2.00 -15.51 8.27
N PRO A 83 -2.09 -15.85 9.57
CA PRO A 83 -2.62 -17.13 10.01
C PRO A 83 -4.12 -17.29 9.73
N SER A 84 -4.83 -16.19 9.41
CA SER A 84 -6.26 -16.19 9.10
C SER A 84 -6.55 -16.64 7.68
N HIS A 85 -7.01 -17.89 7.51
CA HIS A 85 -7.46 -18.42 6.21
C HIS A 85 -8.59 -17.58 5.57
N LEU A 86 -9.46 -16.98 6.39
CA LEU A 86 -10.55 -16.14 5.90
C LEU A 86 -10.04 -14.83 5.28
N HIS A 87 -9.06 -14.18 5.92
CA HIS A 87 -8.44 -12.97 5.37
C HIS A 87 -7.67 -13.27 4.10
N ARG A 88 -6.93 -14.38 4.08
CA ARG A 88 -6.22 -14.86 2.88
C ARG A 88 -7.18 -15.06 1.72
N PHE A 89 -8.33 -15.70 1.96
CA PHE A 89 -9.34 -15.89 0.93
C PHE A 89 -9.96 -14.56 0.47
N GLY A 90 -10.30 -13.66 1.38
CA GLY A 90 -10.81 -12.33 1.05
C GLY A 90 -9.82 -11.51 0.21
N ASN A 91 -8.55 -11.52 0.61
CA ASN A 91 -7.47 -10.85 -0.12
C ASN A 91 -7.26 -11.46 -1.51
N TRP A 92 -7.26 -12.80 -1.59
CA TRP A 92 -7.14 -13.51 -2.85
C TRP A 92 -8.31 -13.17 -3.79
N LEU A 93 -9.54 -13.09 -3.29
CA LEU A 93 -10.72 -12.70 -4.07
C LEU A 93 -10.57 -11.28 -4.63
N LEU A 94 -10.22 -10.32 -3.77
CA LEU A 94 -10.01 -8.91 -4.14
C LEU A 94 -8.88 -8.76 -5.16
N THR A 95 -7.74 -9.39 -4.89
CA THR A 95 -6.56 -9.35 -5.77
C THR A 95 -6.86 -10.00 -7.11
N SER A 96 -7.52 -11.16 -7.13
CA SER A 96 -7.92 -11.85 -8.36
C SER A 96 -8.88 -10.99 -9.20
N PHE A 97 -9.83 -10.32 -8.56
CA PHE A 97 -10.75 -9.43 -9.24
C PHE A 97 -10.05 -8.19 -9.80
N SER A 98 -9.15 -7.57 -9.03
CA SER A 98 -8.33 -6.44 -9.45
C SER A 98 -7.41 -6.80 -10.62
N ASN A 99 -6.73 -7.96 -10.55
CA ASN A 99 -5.90 -8.49 -11.63
C ASN A 99 -6.70 -8.67 -12.93
N ARG A 100 -7.92 -9.22 -12.83
CA ARG A 100 -8.78 -9.40 -14.01
C ARG A 100 -9.17 -8.07 -14.65
N MET A 101 -9.39 -7.02 -13.86
CA MET A 101 -9.76 -5.70 -14.36
C MET A 101 -8.56 -4.91 -14.91
N THR A 102 -7.40 -5.03 -14.27
CA THR A 102 -6.19 -4.28 -14.59
C THR A 102 -5.29 -4.96 -15.62
N GLY A 103 -5.44 -6.27 -15.80
CA GLY A 103 -4.52 -7.11 -16.58
C GLY A 103 -3.21 -7.45 -15.84
N LEU A 104 -3.10 -7.08 -14.56
CA LEU A 104 -1.94 -7.42 -13.73
C LEU A 104 -2.01 -8.85 -13.20
N GLN A 105 -0.89 -9.32 -12.62
CA GLN A 105 -0.75 -10.64 -12.02
C GLN A 105 -0.16 -10.53 -10.61
N LEU A 106 -0.76 -9.68 -9.77
CA LEU A 106 -0.33 -9.51 -8.39
C LEU A 106 -0.79 -10.68 -7.51
N THR A 107 0.00 -11.04 -6.52
CA THR A 107 -0.35 -11.98 -5.46
C THR A 107 -0.97 -11.27 -4.27
N ASP A 108 -0.65 -9.99 -4.07
CA ASP A 108 -1.16 -9.21 -2.93
C ASP A 108 -1.38 -7.72 -3.26
N MET A 109 -2.55 -7.37 -3.78
CA MET A 109 -2.86 -5.97 -4.12
C MET A 109 -3.07 -5.10 -2.86
N GLU A 110 -3.72 -5.62 -1.81
CA GLU A 110 -4.01 -4.87 -0.57
C GLU A 110 -2.80 -4.76 0.38
N THR A 111 -1.60 -5.12 -0.09
CA THR A 111 -0.40 -5.01 0.75
C THR A 111 -0.14 -3.58 1.21
N CYS A 112 0.44 -3.43 2.40
CA CYS A 112 0.93 -2.14 2.86
C CYS A 112 2.15 -1.66 2.05
N TYR A 113 3.16 -2.51 1.91
CA TYR A 113 4.41 -2.11 1.27
C TYR A 113 4.22 -1.89 -0.22
N LYS A 114 4.26 -0.63 -0.61
CA LYS A 114 4.28 -0.21 -2.02
C LYS A 114 5.37 0.82 -2.20
N ALA A 115 6.31 0.52 -3.08
CA ALA A 115 7.38 1.43 -3.46
C ALA A 115 7.26 1.87 -4.90
N PHE A 116 7.54 3.14 -5.15
CA PHE A 116 7.38 3.78 -6.44
C PHE A 116 8.64 4.57 -6.76
N ARG A 117 8.99 4.65 -8.04
CA ARG A 117 9.75 5.82 -8.49
C ARG A 117 8.87 7.06 -8.37
N ARG A 118 9.43 8.16 -7.85
CA ARG A 118 8.67 9.41 -7.63
C ARG A 118 8.11 9.97 -8.94
N ASP A 119 8.79 9.81 -10.05
CA ASP A 119 8.33 10.28 -11.37
C ASP A 119 7.11 9.52 -11.90
N VAL A 120 6.93 8.24 -11.52
CA VAL A 120 5.70 7.47 -11.78
C VAL A 120 4.58 7.94 -10.88
N LEU A 121 4.85 8.07 -9.59
CA LEU A 121 3.86 8.48 -8.60
C LEU A 121 3.29 9.89 -8.87
N ASN A 122 4.14 10.83 -9.29
CA ASN A 122 3.74 12.21 -9.61
C ASN A 122 2.76 12.32 -10.79
N ARG A 123 2.66 11.29 -11.63
CA ARG A 123 1.71 11.24 -12.75
C ARG A 123 0.33 10.76 -12.30
N ILE A 124 0.17 10.38 -11.04
CA ILE A 124 -1.06 9.83 -10.48
C ILE A 124 -1.68 10.86 -9.55
N ARG A 125 -2.92 11.21 -9.84
CA ARG A 125 -3.77 11.91 -8.87
C ARG A 125 -4.56 10.86 -8.10
N VAL A 126 -4.33 10.75 -6.80
CA VAL A 126 -5.11 9.89 -5.90
C VAL A 126 -6.34 10.66 -5.42
N GLU A 127 -7.50 10.01 -5.39
CA GLU A 127 -8.79 10.59 -5.02
C GLU A 127 -9.38 9.97 -3.76
N GLN A 128 -9.11 8.68 -3.51
CA GLN A 128 -9.63 7.97 -2.36
C GLN A 128 -8.94 8.41 -1.07
N ALA A 129 -9.75 8.69 -0.05
CA ALA A 129 -9.29 9.17 1.25
C ALA A 129 -9.12 8.06 2.31
N ARG A 130 -9.54 6.82 2.01
CA ARG A 130 -9.51 5.67 2.95
C ARG A 130 -8.89 4.44 2.28
N PHE A 131 -9.32 3.24 2.66
CA PHE A 131 -8.92 1.93 2.10
C PHE A 131 -9.28 1.71 0.62
N GLY A 132 -9.93 2.69 -0.03
CA GLY A 132 -10.07 2.68 -1.49
C GLY A 132 -8.78 3.05 -2.22
N PHE A 133 -7.75 3.51 -1.49
CA PHE A 133 -6.46 3.91 -2.04
C PHE A 133 -5.79 2.75 -2.78
N GLU A 134 -5.74 1.57 -2.15
CA GLU A 134 -5.05 0.37 -2.62
C GLU A 134 -5.56 -0.09 -4.00
N PRO A 135 -6.87 -0.25 -4.23
CA PRO A 135 -7.38 -0.56 -5.57
C PRO A 135 -7.26 0.61 -6.56
N GLU A 136 -7.40 1.86 -6.11
CA GLU A 136 -7.25 3.03 -6.98
C GLU A 136 -5.83 3.16 -7.54
N ILE A 137 -4.83 3.14 -6.66
CA ILE A 137 -3.43 3.33 -7.04
C ILE A 137 -2.99 2.21 -7.98
N THR A 138 -3.41 0.96 -7.71
CA THR A 138 -3.13 -0.19 -8.56
C THR A 138 -3.74 0.00 -9.95
N ALA A 139 -5.01 0.40 -10.04
CA ALA A 139 -5.67 0.63 -11.33
C ALA A 139 -5.05 1.78 -12.12
N LYS A 140 -4.60 2.86 -11.45
CA LYS A 140 -3.95 4.00 -12.11
C LYS A 140 -2.53 3.64 -12.57
N ILE A 141 -1.79 2.85 -11.80
CA ILE A 141 -0.45 2.36 -12.16
C ILE A 141 -0.51 1.40 -13.35
N ALA A 142 -1.46 0.46 -13.36
CA ALA A 142 -1.63 -0.51 -14.45
C ALA A 142 -1.74 0.17 -15.83
N ARG A 143 -2.31 1.38 -15.88
CA ARG A 143 -2.49 2.15 -17.11
C ARG A 143 -1.24 2.89 -17.59
N GLN A 144 -0.26 3.10 -16.72
CA GLN A 144 0.96 3.82 -17.11
C GLN A 144 1.96 2.95 -17.88
N GLN A 145 1.66 1.67 -18.10
CA GLN A 145 2.55 0.71 -18.79
C GLN A 145 3.96 0.69 -18.20
N VAL A 146 4.05 0.76 -16.87
CA VAL A 146 5.30 0.73 -16.11
C VAL A 146 5.63 -0.70 -15.69
N ARG A 147 6.89 -0.95 -15.34
CA ARG A 147 7.33 -2.27 -14.88
C ARG A 147 6.97 -2.44 -13.40
N ILE A 148 6.13 -3.44 -13.11
CA ILE A 148 5.66 -3.75 -11.76
C ILE A 148 6.26 -5.09 -11.35
N GLN A 149 6.77 -5.18 -10.14
CA GLN A 149 7.31 -6.41 -9.56
C GLN A 149 6.76 -6.63 -8.15
N GLU A 150 6.71 -7.88 -7.72
CA GLU A 150 6.44 -8.25 -6.33
C GLU A 150 7.69 -8.83 -5.68
N VAL A 151 7.87 -8.57 -4.38
CA VAL A 151 8.88 -9.21 -3.53
C VAL A 151 8.21 -9.76 -2.27
N GLY A 152 8.68 -10.87 -1.72
CA GLY A 152 8.15 -11.42 -0.47
C GLY A 152 8.50 -10.54 0.73
N VAL A 153 7.51 -10.25 1.58
CA VAL A 153 7.69 -9.49 2.83
C VAL A 153 7.08 -10.22 4.01
N SER A 154 7.75 -10.13 5.15
CA SER A 154 7.39 -10.76 6.42
C SER A 154 6.20 -10.04 7.03
N TYR A 155 5.21 -10.81 7.47
CA TYR A 155 3.99 -10.26 8.06
C TYR A 155 3.63 -10.98 9.35
N ASN A 156 3.77 -10.28 10.47
CA ASN A 156 3.40 -10.79 11.77
C ASN A 156 2.05 -10.20 12.19
N CYS A 157 0.99 -10.99 11.99
CA CYS A 157 -0.37 -10.56 12.31
C CYS A 157 -0.55 -10.44 13.83
N ARG A 158 -0.93 -9.26 14.34
CA ARG A 158 -1.30 -9.11 15.75
C ARG A 158 -2.49 -10.02 16.09
N SER A 159 -2.45 -10.63 17.27
CA SER A 159 -3.49 -11.58 17.71
C SER A 159 -4.88 -10.92 17.74
N TRP A 160 -5.92 -11.68 17.38
CA TRP A 160 -7.34 -11.26 17.27
C TRP A 160 -7.90 -10.48 18.48
N LYS A 161 -7.28 -10.59 19.66
CA LYS A 161 -7.71 -9.88 20.87
C LYS A 161 -7.55 -8.35 20.78
N GLU A 162 -6.79 -7.82 19.82
CA GLU A 162 -6.57 -6.37 19.64
C GLU A 162 -7.54 -5.69 18.66
N GLY A 163 -8.58 -6.38 18.17
CA GLY A 163 -9.73 -5.70 17.57
C GLY A 163 -9.52 -5.15 16.15
N LYS A 164 -8.94 -5.95 15.25
CA LYS A 164 -9.04 -5.70 13.80
C LYS A 164 -10.51 -5.68 13.37
N LYS A 165 -11.06 -4.49 13.18
CA LYS A 165 -12.42 -4.25 12.67
C LYS A 165 -12.41 -4.13 11.14
N ILE A 166 -11.87 -5.12 10.43
CA ILE A 166 -12.06 -5.20 8.98
C ILE A 166 -13.47 -5.77 8.77
N GLY A 167 -14.38 -4.92 8.29
CA GLY A 167 -15.80 -5.28 8.14
C GLY A 167 -16.19 -5.60 6.71
N ILE A 168 -17.40 -6.16 6.55
CA ILE A 168 -18.04 -6.35 5.24
C ILE A 168 -18.18 -5.03 4.48
N LYS A 169 -18.32 -3.91 5.20
CA LYS A 169 -18.40 -2.56 4.59
C LYS A 169 -17.11 -2.19 3.86
N ASP A 170 -15.96 -2.56 4.41
CA ASP A 170 -14.66 -2.28 3.79
C ASP A 170 -14.50 -3.14 2.54
N LEU A 171 -14.87 -4.43 2.61
CA LEU A 171 -14.88 -5.33 1.46
C LEU A 171 -15.75 -4.79 0.30
N ILE A 172 -16.98 -4.34 0.60
CA ILE A 172 -17.89 -3.77 -0.41
C ILE A 172 -17.30 -2.48 -1.00
N ASN A 173 -16.74 -1.61 -0.15
CA ASN A 173 -16.15 -0.36 -0.61
C ASN A 173 -14.93 -0.60 -1.52
N THR A 174 -14.08 -1.57 -1.17
CA THR A 174 -12.95 -1.96 -2.00
C THR A 174 -13.40 -2.51 -3.35
N LEU A 175 -14.39 -3.41 -3.38
CA LEU A 175 -14.96 -3.92 -4.64
C LEU A 175 -15.54 -2.78 -5.51
N TYR A 176 -16.25 -1.84 -4.90
CA TYR A 176 -16.74 -0.64 -5.58
C TYR A 176 -15.59 0.18 -6.17
N CYS A 177 -14.51 0.39 -5.42
CA CYS A 177 -13.33 1.12 -5.89
C CYS A 177 -12.65 0.40 -7.06
N ILE A 178 -12.50 -0.93 -6.99
CA ILE A 178 -11.96 -1.73 -8.11
C ILE A 178 -12.80 -1.49 -9.36
N VAL A 179 -14.12 -1.60 -9.29
CA VAL A 179 -15.00 -1.36 -10.45
C VAL A 179 -14.89 0.09 -10.92
N ARG A 180 -15.02 1.05 -10.01
CA ARG A 180 -15.05 2.48 -10.33
C ARG A 180 -13.77 2.91 -11.05
N TYR A 181 -12.62 2.60 -10.46
CA TYR A 181 -11.34 3.05 -10.98
C TYR A 181 -10.82 2.24 -12.14
N ASN A 182 -11.39 1.08 -12.46
CA ASN A 182 -11.07 0.36 -13.70
C ASN A 182 -11.99 0.77 -14.86
N TRP A 183 -13.27 1.03 -14.60
CA TRP A 183 -14.27 1.31 -15.64
C TRP A 183 -14.38 2.80 -15.99
N PHE A 184 -14.37 3.70 -15.00
CA PHE A 184 -14.45 5.13 -15.23
C PHE A 184 -13.03 5.68 -15.32
N LYS A 185 -12.58 5.93 -16.55
CA LYS A 185 -11.30 6.56 -16.87
C LYS A 185 -11.30 8.01 -16.35
N SER A 186 -10.91 8.22 -15.11
CA SER A 186 -10.60 9.54 -14.55
C SER A 186 -9.17 9.59 -14.05
#